data_AF-A0A2D7L5S4-F1
#
_entry.id   AF-A0A2D7L5S4-F1
#
_cell.length_a   1.000
_cell.length_b   1.000
_cell.length_c   1.000
_cell.angle_alpha   90.00
_cell.angle_beta   90.00
_cell.angle_gamma   90.00
#
_symmetry.space_group_name_H-M   'P 1'
#
loop_
_entity.id
_entity.type
_entity.pdbx_description
1 polymer ?
#
loop_
_entity_poly.entity_id
_entity_poly.type
_entity_poly.pdbx_seq_one_letter_code
_entity_poly.pdbx_strand_id
1 'polypeptide(L)'
;MLQLLQMQTSFQNYKPDRQSQLMNERTHSWETPKDVAETLLNLDKEDRRKFLREYPPGSTGIGSLMGFTKIEIDDDGHTSFYCKAEEFHYNPIGSVHGGLAATLLDSCNSISAQCNLDKGFIALTTDIKVNYLSQITVDTGEIVATGKIDKLGRKVIFVSGELKDMNGKLLATASSTELVVQIF
;
A
#
# COMPACT_ATOMS: atom_id res chain seq x y z
N MET A 1 10.71 29.68 13.84
CA MET A 1 9.68 30.73 13.66
C MET A 1 9.99 31.66 12.48
N LEU A 2 11.24 32.16 12.32
CA LEU A 2 11.60 33.00 11.16
C LEU A 2 11.53 32.31 9.78
N GLN A 3 11.88 31.02 9.67
CA GLN A 3 11.81 30.28 8.40
C GLN A 3 10.37 30.03 7.89
N LEU A 4 9.40 29.92 8.80
CA LEU A 4 7.98 29.76 8.46
C LEU A 4 7.35 31.06 7.95
N LEU A 5 7.79 32.22 8.47
CA LEU A 5 7.33 33.53 7.98
C LEU A 5 7.88 33.87 6.59
N GLN A 6 9.10 33.46 6.25
CA GLN A 6 9.65 33.65 4.90
C GLN A 6 8.95 32.80 3.84
N MET A 7 8.44 31.61 4.21
CA MET A 7 7.57 30.81 3.34
C MET A 7 6.25 31.54 3.04
N GLN A 8 5.59 32.12 4.06
CA GLN A 8 4.28 32.77 3.88
C GLN A 8 4.32 34.01 2.97
N THR A 9 5.40 34.80 3.01
CA THR A 9 5.57 35.95 2.11
C THR A 9 5.80 35.57 0.64
N SER A 10 6.25 34.33 0.38
CA SER A 10 6.54 33.83 -0.97
C SER A 10 5.27 33.35 -1.70
N PHE A 11 4.21 32.99 -0.97
CA PHE A 11 2.94 32.53 -1.55
C PHE A 11 2.03 33.67 -2.05
N GLN A 12 2.20 34.91 -1.58
CA GLN A 12 1.32 36.03 -1.98
C GLN A 12 1.69 36.66 -3.33
N ASN A 13 2.87 36.38 -3.89
CA ASN A 13 3.33 36.99 -5.15
C ASN A 13 3.51 36.00 -6.31
N TYR A 14 3.03 34.77 -6.19
CA TYR A 14 3.08 33.81 -7.29
C TYR A 14 1.94 34.07 -8.29
N LYS A 15 2.27 34.73 -9.40
CA LYS A 15 1.49 34.69 -10.64
C LYS A 15 2.22 33.76 -11.62
N PRO A 16 1.75 32.53 -11.84
CA PRO A 16 2.40 31.67 -12.81
C PRO A 16 2.24 32.27 -14.21
N ASP A 17 3.36 32.42 -14.91
CA ASP A 17 3.40 32.72 -16.34
C ASP A 17 2.61 31.63 -17.08
N ARG A 18 1.56 32.03 -17.82
CA ARG A 18 0.73 31.12 -18.63
C ARG A 18 1.39 30.81 -19.98
N GLN A 19 2.65 30.41 -19.99
CA GLN A 19 3.32 29.94 -21.21
C GLN A 19 3.87 28.53 -21.01
N SER A 20 3.21 27.59 -21.70
CA SER A 20 3.33 26.13 -21.68
C SER A 20 3.23 25.46 -20.30
N GLN A 21 2.01 25.32 -19.77
CA GLN A 21 1.73 24.22 -18.85
C GLN A 21 2.00 22.92 -19.61
N LEU A 22 3.08 22.22 -19.26
CA LEU A 22 3.25 20.81 -19.62
C LEU A 22 2.06 20.08 -18.99
N MET A 23 1.13 19.64 -19.83
CA MET A 23 0.04 18.77 -19.40
C MET A 23 0.66 17.38 -19.20
N ASN A 24 0.87 16.98 -17.96
CA ASN A 24 1.30 15.62 -17.63
C ASN A 24 0.05 14.72 -17.63
N GLU A 25 0.04 13.68 -18.45
CA GLU A 25 -1.03 12.68 -18.52
C GLU A 25 -0.45 11.27 -18.32
N ARG A 26 -1.20 10.41 -17.64
CA ARG A 26 -0.91 8.99 -17.52
C ARG A 26 -2.19 8.17 -17.64
N THR A 27 -2.13 7.08 -18.40
CA THR A 27 -3.18 6.08 -18.51
C THR A 27 -2.76 4.79 -17.79
N HIS A 28 -3.73 4.12 -17.19
CA HIS A 28 -3.55 2.83 -16.53
C HIS A 28 -4.49 1.80 -17.14
N SER A 29 -4.05 0.55 -17.18
CA SER A 29 -4.88 -0.59 -17.56
C SER A 29 -4.66 -1.68 -16.55
N TRP A 30 -5.73 -2.40 -16.25
CA TRP A 30 -5.72 -3.52 -15.33
C TRP A 30 -6.77 -4.53 -15.80
N GLU A 31 -6.57 -5.77 -15.45
CA GLU A 31 -7.50 -6.85 -15.71
C GLU A 31 -7.68 -7.64 -14.42
N THR A 32 -8.67 -7.24 -13.62
CA THR A 32 -9.03 -8.00 -12.42
C THR A 32 -9.91 -9.17 -12.87
N PRO A 33 -9.51 -10.44 -12.63
CA PRO A 33 -10.41 -11.56 -12.85
C PRO A 33 -11.69 -11.34 -12.03
N LYS A 34 -12.86 -11.58 -12.63
CA LYS A 34 -14.16 -11.26 -12.00
C LYS A 34 -14.44 -12.08 -10.74
N ASP A 35 -13.74 -13.19 -10.59
CA ASP A 35 -13.94 -14.21 -9.58
C ASP A 35 -12.90 -14.18 -8.45
N VAL A 36 -11.89 -13.30 -8.44
CA VAL A 36 -10.80 -13.34 -7.41
C VAL A 36 -11.33 -13.46 -5.98
N ALA A 37 -12.35 -12.66 -5.63
CA ALA A 37 -12.95 -12.73 -4.29
C ALA A 37 -13.65 -14.06 -4.03
N GLU A 38 -14.37 -14.60 -5.02
CA GLU A 38 -15.02 -15.91 -4.97
C GLU A 38 -13.99 -17.05 -4.93
N THR A 39 -12.92 -16.97 -5.72
CA THR A 39 -11.80 -17.90 -5.69
C THR A 39 -11.22 -17.94 -4.29
N LEU A 40 -10.80 -16.80 -3.75
CA LEU A 40 -10.22 -16.72 -2.40
C LEU A 40 -11.17 -17.32 -1.36
N LEU A 41 -12.46 -16.98 -1.40
CA LEU A 41 -13.48 -17.53 -0.50
C LEU A 41 -13.56 -19.06 -0.48
N ASN A 42 -13.24 -19.72 -1.59
CA ASN A 42 -13.28 -21.18 -1.73
C ASN A 42 -11.95 -21.89 -1.43
N LEU A 43 -10.88 -21.15 -1.15
CA LEU A 43 -9.56 -21.69 -0.83
C LEU A 43 -9.33 -21.75 0.67
N ASP A 44 -8.61 -22.79 1.12
CA ASP A 44 -8.03 -22.77 2.47
C ASP A 44 -6.78 -21.90 2.49
N LYS A 45 -6.19 -21.71 3.67
CA LYS A 45 -5.03 -20.82 3.85
C LYS A 45 -3.84 -21.18 2.94
N GLU A 46 -3.57 -22.46 2.72
CA GLU A 46 -2.39 -22.88 1.93
C GLU A 46 -2.62 -22.61 0.45
N ASP A 47 -3.80 -22.94 -0.05
CA ASP A 47 -4.12 -22.67 -1.44
C ASP A 47 -4.32 -21.18 -1.72
N ARG A 48 -4.79 -20.39 -0.73
CA ARG A 48 -4.78 -18.92 -0.82
C ARG A 48 -3.38 -18.37 -1.01
N ARG A 49 -2.41 -18.83 -0.23
CA ARG A 49 -1.01 -18.38 -0.36
C ARG A 49 -0.46 -18.73 -1.74
N LYS A 50 -0.69 -19.94 -2.24
CA LYS A 50 -0.29 -20.33 -3.60
C LYS A 50 -0.92 -19.44 -4.66
N PHE A 51 -2.23 -19.21 -4.58
CA PHE A 51 -2.94 -18.36 -5.52
C PHE A 51 -2.41 -16.92 -5.51
N LEU A 52 -2.24 -16.33 -4.33
CA LEU A 52 -1.81 -14.94 -4.17
C LEU A 52 -0.33 -14.73 -4.56
N ARG A 53 0.54 -15.74 -4.43
CA ARG A 53 1.94 -15.67 -4.92
C ARG A 53 2.02 -15.51 -6.44
N GLU A 54 1.09 -16.11 -7.16
CA GLU A 54 1.01 -16.03 -8.63
C GLU A 54 0.14 -14.85 -9.10
N TYR A 55 -0.53 -14.15 -8.17
CA TYR A 55 -1.46 -13.07 -8.51
C TYR A 55 -0.70 -11.77 -8.81
N PRO A 56 -0.76 -11.24 -10.05
CA PRO A 56 0.03 -10.07 -10.42
C PRO A 56 -0.43 -8.81 -9.67
N PRO A 57 0.43 -8.07 -8.96
CA PRO A 57 0.00 -6.89 -8.21
C PRO A 57 -0.70 -5.84 -9.08
N GLY A 58 -0.23 -5.65 -10.32
CA GLY A 58 -0.78 -4.71 -11.29
C GLY A 58 -2.09 -5.15 -11.95
N SER A 59 -2.60 -6.37 -11.69
CA SER A 59 -3.89 -6.81 -12.25
C SER A 59 -5.09 -6.15 -11.56
N THR A 60 -4.89 -5.57 -10.38
CA THR A 60 -5.92 -4.75 -9.71
C THR A 60 -5.82 -3.28 -10.16
N GLY A 61 -6.96 -2.59 -10.19
CA GLY A 61 -6.99 -1.17 -10.50
C GLY A 61 -6.13 -0.34 -9.54
N ILE A 62 -6.16 -0.67 -8.24
CA ILE A 62 -5.34 0.03 -7.24
C ILE A 62 -3.84 -0.27 -7.42
N GLY A 63 -3.45 -1.52 -7.68
CA GLY A 63 -2.04 -1.87 -7.88
C GLY A 63 -1.47 -1.30 -9.16
N SER A 64 -2.26 -1.27 -10.25
CA SER A 64 -1.90 -0.59 -11.50
C SER A 64 -1.75 0.92 -11.29
N LEU A 65 -2.70 1.54 -10.59
CA LEU A 65 -2.70 2.97 -10.30
C LEU A 65 -1.48 3.40 -9.46
N MET A 66 -1.20 2.66 -8.38
CA MET A 66 -0.15 2.96 -7.41
C MET A 66 1.23 2.41 -7.78
N GLY A 67 1.35 1.68 -8.90
CA GLY A 67 2.63 1.15 -9.35
C GLY A 67 3.21 0.04 -8.46
N PHE A 68 2.36 -0.89 -8.02
CA PHE A 68 2.83 -2.07 -7.30
C PHE A 68 3.60 -2.99 -8.26
N THR A 69 4.83 -3.33 -7.91
CA THR A 69 5.75 -4.06 -8.79
C THR A 69 5.83 -5.55 -8.47
N LYS A 70 5.70 -5.92 -7.19
CA LYS A 70 5.89 -7.29 -6.73
C LYS A 70 5.15 -7.54 -5.41
N ILE A 71 4.71 -8.79 -5.21
CA ILE A 71 4.21 -9.31 -3.94
C ILE A 71 5.01 -10.57 -3.60
N GLU A 72 5.44 -10.70 -2.36
CA GLU A 72 6.02 -11.93 -1.80
C GLU A 72 5.18 -12.37 -0.61
N ILE A 73 5.06 -13.69 -0.42
CA ILE A 73 4.26 -14.28 0.66
C ILE A 73 5.06 -15.45 1.22
N ASP A 74 5.41 -15.39 2.50
CA ASP A 74 6.12 -16.49 3.17
C ASP A 74 5.18 -17.64 3.56
N ASP A 75 5.71 -18.68 4.20
CA ASP A 75 4.93 -19.86 4.61
C ASP A 75 4.07 -19.63 5.86
N ASP A 76 4.28 -18.52 6.57
CA ASP A 76 3.43 -18.08 7.67
C ASP A 76 2.32 -17.12 7.18
N GLY A 77 2.34 -16.77 5.90
CA GLY A 77 1.40 -15.84 5.29
C GLY A 77 1.71 -14.37 5.59
N HIS A 78 2.92 -14.04 6.04
CA HIS A 78 3.39 -12.66 6.02
C HIS A 78 3.69 -12.24 4.59
N THR A 79 3.39 -10.99 4.27
CA THR A 79 3.57 -10.48 2.91
C THR A 79 4.55 -9.34 2.83
N SER A 80 5.12 -9.18 1.64
CA SER A 80 5.91 -8.01 1.26
C SER A 80 5.39 -7.44 -0.05
N PHE A 81 5.10 -6.14 -0.09
CA PHE A 81 4.63 -5.41 -1.27
C PHE A 81 5.67 -4.40 -1.70
N TYR A 82 5.98 -4.40 -2.99
CA TYR A 82 6.99 -3.53 -3.59
C TYR A 82 6.33 -2.45 -4.44
N CYS A 83 6.87 -1.24 -4.38
CA CYS A 83 6.41 -0.10 -5.17
C CYS A 83 7.61 0.77 -5.51
N LYS A 84 7.59 1.40 -6.69
CA LYS A 84 8.55 2.45 -7.03
C LYS A 84 7.86 3.81 -6.98
N ALA A 85 8.38 4.69 -6.12
CA ALA A 85 7.92 6.07 -6.06
C ALA A 85 8.24 6.81 -7.38
N GLU A 86 7.31 7.64 -7.82
CA GLU A 86 7.38 8.34 -9.11
C GLU A 86 6.73 9.72 -8.95
N GLU A 87 6.97 10.65 -9.87
CA GLU A 87 6.58 12.06 -9.72
C GLU A 87 5.06 12.25 -9.58
N PHE A 88 4.25 11.47 -10.28
CA PHE A 88 2.78 11.55 -10.17
C PHE A 88 2.25 11.09 -8.80
N HIS A 89 3.09 10.49 -7.95
CA HIS A 89 2.75 10.20 -6.55
C HIS A 89 2.99 11.39 -5.61
N TYR A 90 3.56 12.49 -6.11
CA TYR A 90 3.94 13.62 -5.28
C TYR A 90 2.74 14.42 -4.77
N ASN A 91 2.90 14.94 -3.58
CA ASN A 91 2.08 15.98 -3.00
C ASN A 91 2.63 17.38 -3.39
N PRO A 92 1.90 18.47 -3.11
CA PRO A 92 2.33 19.82 -3.47
C PRO A 92 3.62 20.32 -2.82
N ILE A 93 4.13 19.65 -1.78
CA ILE A 93 5.38 20.03 -1.10
C ILE A 93 6.61 19.31 -1.65
N GLY A 94 6.49 18.59 -2.77
CA GLY A 94 7.63 18.01 -3.49
C GLY A 94 8.12 16.66 -2.92
N SER A 95 7.22 15.91 -2.30
CA SER A 95 7.48 14.56 -1.79
C SER A 95 6.31 13.65 -2.11
N VAL A 96 6.50 12.34 -2.06
CA VAL A 96 5.40 11.39 -2.21
C VAL A 96 4.30 11.66 -1.17
N HIS A 97 3.04 11.69 -1.62
CA HIS A 97 1.88 11.81 -0.75
C HIS A 97 1.80 10.61 0.21
N GLY A 98 1.53 10.86 1.50
CA GLY A 98 1.44 9.80 2.51
C GLY A 98 0.44 8.69 2.18
N GLY A 99 -0.57 9.02 1.35
CA GLY A 99 -1.54 8.06 0.81
C GLY A 99 -0.90 6.88 0.08
N LEU A 100 0.23 7.04 -0.64
CA LEU A 100 0.91 5.91 -1.27
C LEU A 100 1.40 4.91 -0.22
N ALA A 101 2.09 5.41 0.80
CA ALA A 101 2.59 4.57 1.90
C ALA A 101 1.45 3.93 2.69
N ALA A 102 0.36 4.67 2.95
CA ALA A 102 -0.81 4.12 3.62
C ALA A 102 -1.48 2.99 2.81
N THR A 103 -1.69 3.18 1.51
CA THR A 103 -2.29 2.17 0.62
C THR A 103 -1.40 0.93 0.49
N LEU A 104 -0.08 1.10 0.40
CA LEU A 104 0.86 -0.02 0.33
C LEU A 104 0.87 -0.83 1.63
N LEU A 105 0.90 -0.15 2.78
CA LEU A 105 0.84 -0.80 4.10
C LEU A 105 -0.51 -1.49 4.36
N ASP A 106 -1.63 -0.87 3.99
CA ASP A 106 -2.97 -1.47 4.08
C ASP A 106 -3.08 -2.73 3.23
N SER A 107 -2.66 -2.66 1.96
CA SER A 107 -2.66 -3.82 1.05
C SER A 107 -1.82 -4.97 1.62
N CYS A 108 -0.61 -4.66 2.10
CA CYS A 108 0.30 -5.64 2.67
C CYS A 108 -0.27 -6.27 3.96
N ASN A 109 -0.79 -5.46 4.88
CA ASN A 109 -1.36 -5.97 6.12
C ASN A 109 -2.60 -6.83 5.86
N SER A 110 -3.52 -6.35 5.02
CA SER A 110 -4.77 -7.04 4.73
C SER A 110 -4.52 -8.38 4.01
N ILE A 111 -3.62 -8.42 3.02
CA ILE A 111 -3.27 -9.70 2.37
C ILE A 111 -2.59 -10.65 3.35
N SER A 112 -1.77 -10.17 4.30
CA SER A 112 -1.19 -11.03 5.33
C SER A 112 -2.28 -11.69 6.20
N ALA A 113 -3.35 -10.96 6.52
CA ALA A 113 -4.51 -11.52 7.21
C ALA A 113 -5.27 -12.51 6.33
N GLN A 114 -5.52 -12.19 5.05
CA GLN A 114 -6.21 -13.09 4.10
C GLN A 114 -5.46 -14.42 3.92
N CYS A 115 -4.12 -14.40 3.89
CA CYS A 115 -3.27 -15.59 3.79
C CYS A 115 -3.39 -16.56 4.98
N ASN A 116 -4.10 -16.17 6.04
CA ASN A 116 -4.27 -16.95 7.26
C ASN A 116 -5.73 -17.39 7.50
N LEU A 117 -6.61 -17.25 6.49
CA LEU A 117 -8.02 -17.63 6.59
C LEU A 117 -8.33 -18.95 5.89
N ASP A 118 -9.26 -19.70 6.47
CA ASP A 118 -9.86 -20.89 5.88
C ASP A 118 -11.05 -20.55 4.97
N LYS A 119 -11.55 -21.55 4.25
CA LYS A 119 -12.70 -21.44 3.34
C LYS A 119 -13.90 -20.79 4.03
N GLY A 120 -14.60 -19.93 3.30
CA GLY A 120 -15.80 -19.23 3.78
C GLY A 120 -15.53 -17.97 4.59
N PHE A 121 -14.27 -17.63 4.89
CA PHE A 121 -13.90 -16.43 5.64
C PHE A 121 -13.20 -15.38 4.78
N ILE A 122 -13.40 -14.10 5.09
CA ILE A 122 -12.61 -12.98 4.55
C ILE A 122 -12.15 -12.05 5.68
N ALA A 123 -11.03 -11.37 5.46
CA ALA A 123 -10.56 -10.26 6.29
C ALA A 123 -10.93 -8.92 5.63
N LEU A 124 -11.37 -7.96 6.43
CA LEU A 124 -11.67 -6.59 6.01
C LEU A 124 -11.01 -5.60 6.97
N THR A 125 -10.23 -4.65 6.45
CA THR A 125 -9.63 -3.59 7.28
C THR A 125 -10.73 -2.75 7.93
N THR A 126 -10.79 -2.71 9.27
CA THR A 126 -11.70 -1.82 10.01
C THR A 126 -11.04 -0.52 10.40
N ASP A 127 -9.76 -0.58 10.74
CA ASP A 127 -8.95 0.60 11.03
C ASP A 127 -7.49 0.33 10.70
N ILE A 128 -6.78 1.41 10.39
CA ILE A 128 -5.33 1.43 10.23
C ILE A 128 -4.78 2.75 10.78
N LYS A 129 -3.73 2.66 11.59
CA LYS A 129 -2.93 3.80 12.04
C LYS A 129 -1.58 3.76 11.35
N VAL A 130 -1.24 4.81 10.60
CA VAL A 130 0.07 4.96 9.95
C VAL A 130 0.88 6.05 10.62
N ASN A 131 2.17 5.80 10.89
CA ASN A 131 3.14 6.80 11.33
C ASN A 131 4.16 7.01 10.22
N TYR A 132 4.31 8.25 9.75
CA TYR A 132 5.28 8.62 8.72
C TYR A 132 6.58 9.09 9.39
N LEU A 133 7.69 8.44 9.06
CA LEU A 133 8.97 8.61 9.77
C LEU A 133 10.05 9.24 8.91
N SER A 134 9.98 9.07 7.59
CA SER A 134 10.91 9.68 6.64
C SER A 134 10.22 10.04 5.34
N GLN A 135 10.73 11.10 4.71
CA GLN A 135 10.29 11.53 3.39
C GLN A 135 10.60 10.46 2.34
N ILE A 136 9.69 10.30 1.38
CA ILE A 136 9.86 9.47 0.19
C ILE A 136 9.86 10.41 -1.03
N THR A 137 10.79 10.16 -1.95
CA THR A 137 10.98 10.87 -3.23
C THR A 137 11.24 9.86 -4.34
N VAL A 138 11.25 10.30 -5.61
CA VAL A 138 11.67 9.46 -6.75
C VAL A 138 13.10 8.92 -6.58
N ASP A 139 13.96 9.66 -5.88
CA ASP A 139 15.34 9.25 -5.58
C ASP A 139 15.43 8.19 -4.48
N THR A 140 14.34 7.94 -3.73
CA THR A 140 14.30 6.86 -2.73
C THR A 140 14.44 5.49 -3.38
N GLY A 141 14.06 5.37 -4.66
CA GLY A 141 14.05 4.10 -5.37
C GLY A 141 12.87 3.22 -5.00
N GLU A 142 13.07 1.90 -5.07
CA GLU A 142 12.05 0.92 -4.67
C GLU A 142 11.86 0.92 -3.15
N ILE A 143 10.60 0.82 -2.73
CA ILE A 143 10.19 0.74 -1.33
C ILE A 143 9.42 -0.55 -1.10
N VAL A 144 9.57 -1.12 0.09
CA VAL A 144 9.01 -2.43 0.46
C VAL A 144 8.20 -2.29 1.74
N ALA A 145 6.89 -2.53 1.64
CA ALA A 145 6.04 -2.73 2.80
C ALA A 145 6.10 -4.20 3.21
N THR A 146 6.22 -4.49 4.49
CA THR A 146 6.16 -5.85 5.05
C THR A 146 5.12 -5.92 6.15
N GLY A 147 4.22 -6.90 6.08
CA GLY A 147 3.11 -7.09 7.02
C GLY A 147 3.32 -8.34 7.87
N LYS A 148 3.20 -8.19 9.19
CA LYS A 148 3.40 -9.26 10.17
C LYS A 148 2.16 -9.44 11.04
N ILE A 149 1.72 -10.68 11.21
CA ILE A 149 0.61 -11.00 12.11
C ILE A 149 1.10 -10.88 13.57
N ASP A 150 0.54 -9.94 14.32
CA ASP A 150 0.82 -9.80 15.75
C ASP A 150 -0.06 -10.75 16.56
N LYS A 151 -1.32 -10.92 16.13
CA LYS A 151 -2.28 -11.81 16.78
C LYS A 151 -3.34 -12.29 15.79
N LEU A 152 -3.37 -13.61 15.59
CA LEU A 152 -4.38 -14.29 14.79
C LEU A 152 -5.60 -14.65 15.67
N GLY A 153 -6.71 -13.94 15.51
CA GLY A 153 -7.95 -14.19 16.22
C GLY A 153 -9.09 -14.63 15.30
N ARG A 154 -10.12 -15.29 15.86
CA ARG A 154 -11.26 -15.80 15.08
C ARG A 154 -12.19 -14.72 14.51
N LYS A 155 -12.26 -13.57 15.16
CA LYS A 155 -13.11 -12.44 14.75
C LYS A 155 -12.29 -11.25 14.26
N VAL A 156 -11.06 -11.13 14.74
CA VAL A 156 -10.20 -9.98 14.51
C VAL A 156 -8.76 -10.47 14.43
N ILE A 157 -8.02 -9.98 13.44
CA ILE A 157 -6.59 -10.21 13.28
C ILE A 157 -5.91 -8.84 13.43
N PHE A 158 -4.83 -8.81 14.23
CA PHE A 158 -4.01 -7.62 14.38
C PHE A 158 -2.72 -7.80 13.58
N VAL A 159 -2.40 -6.80 12.76
CA VAL A 159 -1.26 -6.84 11.84
C VAL A 159 -0.44 -5.55 11.99
N SER A 160 0.86 -5.70 12.15
CA SER A 160 1.82 -4.60 12.10
C SER A 160 2.54 -4.58 10.76
N GLY A 161 2.74 -3.38 10.23
CA GLY A 161 3.42 -3.15 8.95
C GLY A 161 4.61 -2.22 9.10
N GLU A 162 5.66 -2.48 8.33
CA GLU A 162 6.80 -1.57 8.18
C GLU A 162 7.02 -1.27 6.69
N LEU A 163 7.35 -0.02 6.36
CA LEU A 163 7.74 0.40 5.02
C LEU A 163 9.19 0.84 5.04
N LYS A 164 10.05 0.22 4.23
CA LYS A 164 11.48 0.51 4.15
C LYS A 164 11.94 0.79 2.72
N ASP A 165 13.03 1.53 2.56
CA ASP A 165 13.77 1.56 1.29
C ASP A 165 14.68 0.32 1.17
N MET A 166 15.30 0.15 0.00
CA MET A 166 16.23 -0.97 -0.24
C MET A 166 17.51 -0.94 0.59
N ASN A 167 17.80 0.18 1.27
CA ASN A 167 18.92 0.30 2.22
C ASN A 167 18.49 -0.03 3.66
N GLY A 168 17.23 -0.40 3.88
CA GLY A 168 16.67 -0.74 5.19
C GLY A 168 16.25 0.46 6.03
N LYS A 169 16.26 1.69 5.49
CA LYS A 169 15.77 2.87 6.21
C LYS A 169 14.27 2.77 6.39
N LEU A 170 13.80 2.93 7.63
CA LEU A 170 12.38 2.91 7.96
C LEU A 170 11.71 4.23 7.53
N LEU A 171 10.70 4.10 6.66
CA LEU A 171 9.98 5.22 6.04
C LEU A 171 8.64 5.46 6.72
N ALA A 172 7.91 4.40 7.04
CA ALA A 172 6.65 4.46 7.76
C ALA A 172 6.37 3.15 8.52
N THR A 173 5.47 3.20 9.49
CA THR A 173 4.92 2.01 10.16
C THR A 173 3.41 2.06 10.16
N ALA A 174 2.78 0.89 10.21
CA ALA A 174 1.34 0.75 10.35
C ALA A 174 0.98 -0.26 11.43
N SER A 175 -0.19 -0.07 12.04
CA SER A 175 -0.91 -1.10 12.79
C SER A 175 -2.35 -1.11 12.30
N SER A 176 -2.86 -2.26 11.87
CA SER A 176 -4.23 -2.42 11.41
C SER A 176 -5.00 -3.49 12.18
N THR A 177 -6.32 -3.32 12.18
CA THR A 177 -7.28 -4.28 12.68
C THR A 177 -8.06 -4.83 11.49
N GLU A 178 -8.04 -6.14 11.32
CA GLU A 178 -8.71 -6.83 10.23
C GLU A 178 -9.87 -7.64 10.81
N LEU A 179 -11.11 -7.30 10.44
CA LEU A 179 -12.30 -8.02 10.85
C LEU A 179 -12.45 -9.29 10.02
N VAL A 180 -12.56 -10.43 10.70
CA VAL A 180 -12.84 -11.72 10.06
C VAL A 180 -14.35 -11.93 9.97
N VAL A 181 -14.83 -12.10 8.75
CA VAL A 181 -16.26 -12.27 8.44
C VAL A 181 -16.47 -13.60 7.75
N GLN A 182 -17.46 -14.37 8.20
CA GLN A 182 -17.94 -15.56 7.51
C GLN A 182 -18.97 -15.16 6.45
N ILE A 183 -18.79 -15.63 5.22
CA ILE A 183 -19.64 -15.30 4.08
C ILE A 183 -20.61 -16.45 3.74
N PHE A 184 -20.30 -17.69 4.14
CA PHE A 184 -21.20 -18.85 4.05
C PHE A 184 -20.85 -19.92 5.08
#